data_AF-A0A7C2PXZ4-F1
#
_entry.id   AF-A0A7C2PXZ4-F1
#
_cell.length_a   1.000
_cell.length_b   1.000
_cell.length_c   1.000
_cell.angle_alpha   90.00
_cell.angle_beta   90.00
_cell.angle_gamma   90.00
#
_symmetry.space_group_name_H-M   'P 1'
#
loop_
_entity.id
_entity.type
_entity.pdbx_description
1 polymer ?
#
loop_
_entity_poly.entity_id
_entity_poly.type
_entity_poly.pdbx_seq_one_letter_code
_entity_poly.pdbx_strand_id
1 'polypeptide(L)'
;MGLVILFTVNRKYRFSWLKIVLLGLAASFNKSASGGGYGPLIVGGQILSGVPSKPAIGITSLAEGLTCVVALFGYIAFAGSSISWSLAPYIIIGSVLAVPFAVRTVNIIPEAKLKILIALLSIILGLFVACKTIWP
;
A
#
# COMPACT_ATOMS: atom_id res chain seq x y z
N MET A 1 0.71 -5.01 -11.49
CA MET A 1 1.86 -4.79 -10.59
C MET A 1 2.43 -6.09 -10.03
N GLY A 2 1.62 -7.02 -9.51
CA GLY A 2 2.16 -8.29 -8.98
C GLY A 2 2.99 -9.10 -9.99
N LEU A 3 2.56 -9.21 -11.25
CA LEU A 3 3.36 -9.85 -12.31
C LEU A 3 4.71 -9.14 -12.53
N VAL A 4 4.73 -7.80 -12.54
CA VAL A 4 5.94 -7.00 -12.73
C VAL A 4 6.93 -7.23 -11.57
N ILE A 5 6.45 -7.27 -10.33
CA ILE A 5 7.29 -7.55 -9.15
C ILE A 5 7.86 -8.98 -9.23
N LEU A 6 7.07 -9.95 -9.71
CA LEU A 6 7.50 -11.34 -9.86
C LEU A 6 8.62 -11.47 -10.90
N PHE A 7 8.47 -10.84 -12.08
CA PHE A 7 9.49 -10.86 -13.13
C PHE A 7 10.77 -10.09 -12.77
N THR A 8 10.69 -9.16 -11.82
CA THR A 8 11.81 -8.29 -11.45
C THR A 8 12.45 -8.65 -10.12
N VAL A 9 12.03 -9.76 -9.50
CA VAL A 9 12.46 -10.18 -8.15
C VAL A 9 13.99 -10.33 -8.03
N ASN A 10 14.66 -10.73 -9.12
CA ASN A 10 16.10 -10.99 -9.18
C ASN A 10 16.93 -9.83 -9.78
N ARG A 11 16.29 -8.72 -10.17
CA ARG A 11 16.98 -7.58 -10.78
C ARG A 11 17.29 -6.52 -9.72
N LYS A 12 18.55 -6.07 -9.68
CA LYS A 12 18.97 -4.90 -8.88
C LYS A 12 18.86 -3.65 -9.76
N TYR A 13 17.98 -2.73 -9.38
CA TYR A 13 17.81 -1.45 -10.07
C TYR A 13 18.63 -0.37 -9.38
N ARG A 14 19.16 0.58 -10.18
CA ARG A 14 19.82 1.77 -9.64
C ARG A 14 18.78 2.78 -9.16
N PHE A 15 19.08 3.40 -8.02
CA PHE A 15 18.25 4.43 -7.42
C PHE A 15 18.06 5.64 -8.34
N SER A 16 16.83 6.16 -8.41
CA SER A 16 16.52 7.37 -9.18
C SER A 16 15.40 8.18 -8.52
N TRP A 17 15.74 9.42 -8.14
CA TRP A 17 14.79 10.37 -7.54
C TRP A 17 13.61 10.70 -8.46
N LEU A 18 13.88 10.88 -9.76
CA LEU A 18 12.84 11.24 -10.73
C LEU A 18 11.78 10.13 -10.87
N LYS A 19 12.20 8.86 -10.81
CA LYS A 19 11.26 7.72 -10.82
C LYS A 19 10.39 7.69 -9.57
N ILE A 20 10.95 8.01 -8.40
CA ILE A 20 10.22 8.04 -7.14
C ILE A 20 9.19 9.17 -7.12
N VAL A 21 9.54 10.36 -7.62
CA VAL A 21 8.61 11.49 -7.71
C VAL A 21 7.45 11.18 -8.66
N LEU A 22 7.75 10.68 -9.87
CA LEU A 22 6.71 10.28 -10.83
C LEU A 22 5.82 9.16 -10.29
N LEU A 23 6.42 8.18 -9.63
CA LEU A 23 5.69 7.11 -8.95
C LEU A 23 4.77 7.66 -7.87
N GLY A 24 5.26 8.59 -7.04
CA GLY A 24 4.47 9.23 -5.99
C GLY A 24 3.24 9.93 -6.56
N LEU A 25 3.42 10.73 -7.61
CA LEU A 25 2.29 11.40 -8.29
C LEU A 25 1.26 10.41 -8.83
N ALA A 26 1.71 9.38 -9.56
CA ALA A 26 0.83 8.35 -10.12
C ALA A 26 0.12 7.56 -9.01
N ALA A 27 0.82 7.23 -7.93
CA ALA A 27 0.29 6.47 -6.81
C ALA A 27 -0.73 7.30 -6.01
N SER A 28 -0.47 8.57 -5.75
CA SER A 28 -1.41 9.47 -5.07
C SER A 28 -2.70 9.63 -5.86
N PHE A 29 -2.61 9.79 -7.18
CA PHE A 29 -3.80 9.82 -8.04
C PHE A 29 -4.57 8.49 -8.00
N ASN A 30 -3.85 7.36 -8.05
CA ASN A 30 -4.45 6.03 -7.95
C ASN A 30 -5.19 5.81 -6.62
N LYS A 31 -4.60 6.22 -5.49
CA LYS A 31 -5.24 6.14 -4.16
C LYS A 31 -6.51 6.99 -4.11
N SER A 32 -6.49 8.19 -4.68
CA SER A 32 -7.65 9.07 -4.70
C SER A 32 -8.76 8.62 -5.64
N ALA A 33 -8.42 8.06 -6.81
CA ALA A 33 -9.40 7.71 -7.84
C ALA A 33 -10.00 6.30 -7.66
N SER A 34 -9.18 5.30 -7.32
CA SER A 34 -9.63 3.91 -7.21
C SER A 34 -9.72 3.41 -5.77
N GLY A 35 -9.15 4.12 -4.80
CA GLY A 35 -9.17 3.73 -3.37
C GLY A 35 -8.38 2.46 -3.02
N GLY A 36 -7.98 1.64 -3.99
CA GLY A 36 -7.36 0.32 -3.81
C GLY A 36 -6.13 0.09 -4.68
N GLY A 37 -5.24 -0.82 -4.26
CA GLY A 37 -4.04 -1.21 -5.01
C GLY A 37 -2.84 -0.27 -4.88
N TYR A 38 -2.98 0.85 -4.16
CA TYR A 38 -1.89 1.80 -3.85
C TYR A 38 -0.65 1.13 -3.23
N GLY A 39 -0.84 0.29 -2.20
CA GLY A 39 0.25 -0.36 -1.46
C GLY A 39 1.19 -1.17 -2.37
N PRO A 40 0.68 -2.17 -3.11
CA PRO A 40 1.50 -2.91 -4.07
C PRO A 40 2.12 -2.06 -5.18
N LEU A 41 1.44 -0.99 -5.60
CA LEU A 41 1.91 -0.10 -6.67
C LEU A 41 3.12 0.72 -6.20
N ILE A 42 3.03 1.34 -5.03
CA ILE A 42 4.12 2.18 -4.51
C ILE A 42 5.28 1.35 -3.97
N VAL A 43 5.02 0.25 -3.25
CA VAL A 43 6.07 -0.68 -2.79
C VAL A 43 6.77 -1.32 -4.00
N GLY A 44 6.01 -1.82 -4.98
CA GLY A 44 6.56 -2.39 -6.20
C GLY A 44 7.37 -1.37 -7.00
N GLY A 45 6.83 -0.16 -7.19
CA GLY A 45 7.51 0.92 -7.89
C GLY A 45 8.78 1.40 -7.19
N GLN A 46 8.81 1.43 -5.86
CA GLN A 46 10.00 1.74 -5.07
C GLN A 46 11.06 0.66 -5.23
N ILE A 47 10.68 -0.63 -5.21
CA ILE A 47 11.60 -1.75 -5.46
C ILE A 47 12.17 -1.67 -6.88
N LEU A 48 11.34 -1.39 -7.88
CA LEU A 48 11.77 -1.16 -9.27
C LEU A 48 12.62 0.09 -9.46
N SER A 49 12.51 1.04 -8.53
CA SER A 49 13.33 2.26 -8.46
C SER A 49 14.61 2.06 -7.63
N GLY A 50 14.91 0.83 -7.19
CA GLY A 50 16.16 0.50 -6.48
C GLY A 50 16.11 0.60 -4.96
N VAL A 51 14.93 0.78 -4.35
CA VAL A 51 14.76 0.77 -2.90
C VAL A 51 14.65 -0.66 -2.39
N PRO A 52 15.37 -1.05 -1.32
CA PRO A 52 15.21 -2.37 -0.70
C PRO A 52 13.79 -2.58 -0.16
N SER A 53 13.36 -3.83 -0.11
CA SER A 53 11.95 -4.22 0.06
C SER A 53 11.38 -3.82 1.42
N LYS A 54 12.14 -4.09 2.50
CA LYS A 54 11.71 -3.77 3.87
C LYS A 54 11.60 -2.25 4.09
N PRO A 55 12.59 -1.43 3.71
CA PRO A 55 12.45 0.03 3.77
C PRO A 55 11.34 0.59 2.89
N ALA A 56 11.11 0.03 1.70
CA ALA A 56 10.01 0.46 0.84
C ALA A 56 8.64 0.33 1.53
N ILE A 57 8.41 -0.80 2.24
CA ILE A 57 7.18 -1.02 3.02
C ILE A 57 7.07 -0.03 4.17
N GLY A 58 8.18 0.23 4.88
CA GLY A 58 8.23 1.22 5.97
C GLY A 58 7.90 2.65 5.50
N ILE A 59 8.54 3.10 4.41
CA ILE A 59 8.28 4.41 3.80
C ILE A 59 6.82 4.52 3.38
N THR A 60 6.27 3.47 2.76
CA THR A 60 4.87 3.44 2.31
C THR A 60 3.91 3.55 3.50
N SER A 61 4.14 2.81 4.58
CA SER A 61 3.32 2.84 5.79
C SER A 61 3.34 4.22 6.46
N LEU A 62 4.52 4.84 6.56
CA LEU A 62 4.66 6.20 7.10
C LEU A 62 3.92 7.23 6.23
N ALA A 63 4.10 7.15 4.91
CA ALA A 63 3.40 8.02 3.97
C ALA A 63 1.88 7.84 4.06
N GLU A 64 1.40 6.60 4.17
CA GLU A 64 -0.02 6.31 4.34
C GLU A 64 -0.56 6.92 5.65
N GLY A 65 0.16 6.79 6.76
CA GLY A 65 -0.19 7.44 8.03
C GLY A 65 -0.36 8.96 7.89
N LEU A 66 0.60 9.64 7.24
CA LEU A 66 0.51 11.08 6.98
C LEU A 66 -0.68 11.43 6.08
N THR A 67 -0.91 10.66 5.01
CA THR A 67 -2.06 10.89 4.11
C THR A 67 -3.39 10.66 4.83
N CYS A 68 -3.47 9.70 5.74
CA CYS A 68 -4.67 9.46 6.54
C CYS A 68 -4.97 10.62 7.49
N VAL A 69 -3.93 11.23 8.10
CA VAL A 69 -4.11 12.43 8.94
C VAL A 69 -4.66 13.59 8.11
N VAL A 70 -4.08 13.86 6.94
CA VAL A 70 -4.57 14.91 6.02
C VAL A 70 -6.01 14.62 5.57
N ALA A 71 -6.30 13.36 5.21
CA ALA A 71 -7.64 12.94 4.80
C ALA A 71 -8.66 13.09 5.93
N LEU A 72 -8.29 12.79 7.17
CA LEU A 72 -9.16 12.99 8.35
C LEU A 72 -9.52 14.46 8.54
N PHE A 73 -8.51 15.36 8.50
CA PHE A 73 -8.77 16.80 8.61
C PHE A 73 -9.63 17.32 7.45
N GLY A 74 -9.36 16.88 6.22
CA GLY A 74 -10.20 17.20 5.07
C GLY A 74 -11.65 16.71 5.25
N TYR A 75 -11.82 15.47 5.70
CA TYR A 75 -13.14 14.89 5.93
C TYR A 75 -13.94 15.66 6.99
N ILE A 76 -13.30 16.06 8.10
CA ILE A 76 -13.92 16.88 9.14
C ILE A 76 -14.29 18.27 8.60
N ALA A 77 -13.40 18.90 7.82
CA ALA A 77 -13.61 20.25 7.30
C ALA A 77 -14.72 20.34 6.24
N PHE A 78 -14.86 19.33 5.39
CA PHE A 78 -15.78 19.37 4.23
C PHE A 78 -17.04 18.52 4.38
N ALA A 79 -17.03 17.47 5.21
CA ALA A 79 -18.10 16.46 5.26
C ALA A 79 -18.79 16.33 6.63
N GLY A 80 -18.53 17.25 7.56
CA GLY A 80 -18.69 17.17 9.02
C GLY A 80 -20.04 16.77 9.66
N SER A 81 -21.02 16.22 8.94
CA SER A 81 -22.34 15.85 9.47
C SER A 81 -22.62 14.33 9.58
N SER A 82 -21.74 13.44 9.13
CA SER A 82 -22.00 11.98 9.12
C SER A 82 -20.97 11.11 9.85
N ILE A 83 -20.22 11.67 10.81
CA ILE A 83 -19.26 10.88 11.60
C ILE A 83 -20.00 10.13 12.71
N SER A 84 -20.11 8.81 12.58
CA SER A 84 -20.55 7.92 13.65
C SER A 84 -19.45 7.79 14.70
N TRP A 85 -19.39 8.73 15.64
CA TRP A 85 -18.43 8.73 16.76
C TRP A 85 -18.47 7.46 17.62
N SER A 86 -19.58 6.73 17.58
CA SER A 86 -19.70 5.42 18.20
C SER A 86 -18.81 4.35 17.55
N LEU A 87 -18.56 4.40 16.23
CA LEU A 87 -17.76 3.40 15.51
C LEU A 87 -16.25 3.64 15.64
N ALA A 88 -15.84 4.90 15.80
CA ALA A 88 -14.44 5.31 15.87
C ALA A 88 -13.58 4.52 16.87
N PRO A 89 -13.98 4.33 18.16
CA PRO A 89 -13.15 3.60 19.12
C PRO A 89 -12.93 2.13 18.72
N TYR A 90 -13.94 1.47 18.15
CA TYR A 90 -13.81 0.07 17.71
C TYR A 90 -12.79 -0.08 16.58
N ILE A 91 -12.81 0.84 15.61
CA ILE A 91 -11.86 0.84 14.48
C ILE A 91 -10.43 1.15 14.98
N ILE A 92 -10.28 2.11 15.90
CA ILE A 92 -8.98 2.48 16.45
C ILE A 92 -8.37 1.30 17.22
N ILE A 93 -9.14 0.66 18.10
CA ILE A 93 -8.66 -0.48 18.88
C ILE A 93 -8.25 -1.63 17.95
N GLY A 94 -9.10 -1.99 16.98
CA GLY A 94 -8.78 -3.02 16.00
C GLY A 94 -7.51 -2.71 15.20
N SER A 95 -7.35 -1.46 14.78
CA SER A 95 -6.19 -1.01 14.02
C SER A 95 -4.91 -1.05 14.85
N VAL A 96 -4.93 -0.50 16.07
CA VAL A 96 -3.79 -0.46 17.00
C VAL A 96 -3.34 -1.87 17.36
N LEU A 97 -4.28 -2.77 17.63
CA LEU A 97 -3.97 -4.17 17.94
C LEU A 97 -3.39 -4.91 16.73
N ALA A 98 -3.81 -4.60 15.50
CA ALA A 98 -3.30 -5.26 14.30
C ALA A 98 -1.87 -4.83 13.92
N VAL A 99 -1.49 -3.57 14.19
CA VAL A 99 -0.17 -3.02 13.82
C VAL A 99 1.03 -3.86 14.31
N PRO A 100 1.18 -4.24 15.60
CA PRO A 100 2.35 -4.97 16.07
C PRO A 100 2.49 -6.35 15.39
N PHE A 101 1.37 -7.03 15.10
CA PHE A 101 1.40 -8.31 14.37
C PHE A 101 1.82 -8.12 12.91
N ALA A 102 1.34 -7.07 12.26
CA ALA A 102 1.74 -6.75 10.89
C ALA A 102 3.24 -6.43 10.80
N VAL A 103 3.74 -5.55 11.67
CA VAL A 103 5.16 -5.16 11.73
C VAL A 103 6.05 -6.37 12.04
N ARG A 104 5.66 -7.21 13.00
CA ARG A 104 6.40 -8.43 13.35
C ARG A 104 6.49 -9.39 12.16
N THR A 105 5.39 -9.59 11.44
CA THR A 105 5.36 -10.44 10.24
C THR A 105 6.34 -9.93 9.17
N VAL A 106 6.33 -8.64 8.87
CA VAL A 106 7.23 -8.02 7.87
C VAL A 106 8.69 -8.12 8.30
N ASN A 107 8.98 -8.01 9.60
CA ASN A 107 10.34 -8.11 10.12
C ASN A 107 10.92 -9.53 10.05
N ILE A 108 10.11 -10.55 10.35
CA ILE A 108 10.54 -11.96 10.37
C ILE A 108 10.79 -12.52 8.96
N ILE A 109 9.96 -12.13 7.98
CA ILE A 109 10.05 -12.71 6.64
C ILE A 109 11.27 -12.16 5.88
N PRO A 110 12.09 -13.01 5.23
CA PRO A 110 13.20 -12.56 4.40
C PRO A 110 12.71 -11.83 3.15
N GLU A 111 13.48 -10.84 2.69
CA GLU A 111 13.05 -9.92 1.63
C GLU A 111 12.57 -10.61 0.34
N ALA A 112 13.28 -11.66 -0.10
CA ALA A 112 12.90 -12.41 -1.29
C ALA A 112 11.50 -13.05 -1.17
N LYS A 113 11.22 -13.68 -0.02
CA LYS A 113 9.91 -14.29 0.25
C LYS A 113 8.82 -13.23 0.38
N LEU A 114 9.14 -12.08 0.99
CA LEU A 114 8.21 -10.97 1.15
C LEU A 114 7.79 -10.38 -0.20
N LYS A 115 8.74 -10.20 -1.14
CA LYS A 115 8.45 -9.76 -2.51
C LYS A 115 7.51 -10.72 -3.23
N ILE A 116 7.79 -12.03 -3.15
CA ILE A 116 6.95 -13.07 -3.78
C ILE A 116 5.54 -13.06 -3.17
N LEU A 117 5.44 -12.96 -1.84
CA LEU A 117 4.16 -12.90 -1.14
C LEU A 117 3.33 -11.69 -1.59
N ILE A 118 3.91 -10.50 -1.63
CA ILE A 118 3.23 -9.28 -2.10
C ILE A 118 2.78 -9.43 -3.56
N ALA A 119 3.63 -10.01 -4.41
CA ALA A 119 3.32 -10.25 -5.82
C ALA A 119 2.13 -11.20 -5.99
N LEU A 120 2.15 -12.35 -5.31
CA LEU A 120 1.08 -13.34 -5.36
C LEU A 120 -0.24 -12.78 -4.83
N LEU A 121 -0.23 -12.16 -3.64
CA LEU A 121 -1.43 -11.55 -3.05
C LEU A 121 -2.02 -10.50 -3.98
N SER A 122 -1.19 -9.67 -4.60
CA SER A 122 -1.66 -8.65 -5.55
C SER A 122 -2.27 -9.25 -6.82
N ILE A 123 -1.72 -10.37 -7.32
CA ILE A 123 -2.28 -11.10 -8.46
C ILE A 123 -3.63 -11.73 -8.10
N ILE A 124 -3.72 -12.36 -6.93
CA ILE A 124 -4.95 -13.00 -6.43
C ILE A 124 -6.06 -11.97 -6.24
N LEU A 125 -5.76 -10.84 -5.58
CA LEU A 125 -6.71 -9.74 -5.43
C LEU A 125 -7.15 -9.19 -6.79
N GLY A 126 -6.23 -9.00 -7.73
CA GLY A 126 -6.55 -8.54 -9.08
C GLY A 126 -7.46 -9.52 -9.84
N LEU A 127 -7.17 -10.81 -9.79
CA LEU A 127 -8.00 -11.87 -10.37
C LEU A 127 -9.39 -11.91 -9.72
N PHE A 128 -9.46 -11.81 -8.39
CA PHE A 128 -10.73 -11.82 -7.68
C PHE A 128 -11.63 -10.64 -8.08
N VAL A 129 -11.07 -9.43 -8.15
CA VAL A 129 -11.79 -8.25 -8.62
C VAL A 129 -12.21 -8.41 -10.08
N ALA A 130 -11.35 -8.93 -10.95
CA ALA A 130 -11.68 -9.17 -12.35
C ALA A 130 -12.82 -10.19 -12.51
N CYS A 131 -12.77 -11.32 -11.80
CA CYS A 131 -13.84 -12.33 -11.80
C CYS A 131 -15.16 -11.73 -11.31
N LYS A 132 -15.16 -10.99 -10.20
CA LYS A 132 -16.36 -10.33 -9.68
C LYS A 132 -16.92 -9.25 -10.62
N THR A 133 -16.07 -8.60 -11.41
CA THR A 133 -16.51 -7.58 -12.37
C THR A 133 -17.10 -8.22 -13.62
N ILE A 134 -16.58 -9.38 -14.05
CA ILE A 134 -17.02 -10.11 -15.25
C ILE A 134 -18.26 -10.96 -14.95
N TRP A 135 -18.37 -11.48 -13.72
CA TRP A 135 -19.50 -12.26 -13.25
C TRP A 135 -20.17 -11.52 -12.09
N PRO A 136 -21.19 -10.67 -12.37
CA PRO A 136 -21.87 -9.88 -11.35
C PRO A 136 -22.58 -10.72 -10.29
#